data_AF-A0A178LMZ5-F1
#
_entry.id   AF-A0A178LMZ5-F1
#
_cell.length_a   1.000
_cell.length_b   1.000
_cell.length_c   1.000
_cell.angle_alpha   90.00
_cell.angle_beta   90.00
_cell.angle_gamma   90.00
#
_symmetry.space_group_name_H-M   'P 1'
#
loop_
_entity.id
_entity.type
_entity.pdbx_description
1 polymer ?
#
loop_
_entity_poly.entity_id
_entity_poly.type
_entity_poly.pdbx_seq_one_letter_code
_entity_poly.pdbx_strand_id
1 'polypeptide(L)'
;MSRSIQSQNTQQVTQRDQQAQDLLSGIEAECIQIVTRSQSGVNWAQEALFAYHAMLSNETLMKCAINNKLSFKLAMQQIAATGLTLNPTEKMAFLVPRQGKVIADVSFRGLIKVATDSRAVDMVVAEVVYSGDRFIYRGATAEPEHVFDPFLDVSERGTFRGVYTTAYLATGRVMVKAMRAADVFKARDMSAAWTSQGPGKRGPWETHFEAMAIKTGIKSARKYWPTTNPVLDQVIDYLNTEGEEGIAGTPLSALDGLADASMVQASAPVSQAQGGNVYDHVGDQPHDRRQQETVNEQVPREQPGRTQVQPAAQAASGQGREVTRERIHSVCDRAARTRSWEGACSWAEQNLTGEALTYALGLFKQRQAAQAQAA
;
A
#
# COMPACT_ATOMS: atom_id res chain seq x y z
N MET A 1 10.66 -30.86 43.94
CA MET A 1 10.22 -29.54 43.43
C MET A 1 9.75 -29.59 41.96
N SER A 2 10.39 -30.37 41.08
CA SER A 2 10.05 -30.41 39.64
C SER A 2 8.63 -30.95 39.30
N ARG A 3 8.09 -31.93 40.04
CA ARG A 3 6.73 -32.46 39.79
C ARG A 3 5.61 -31.47 40.17
N SER A 4 5.83 -30.61 41.16
CA SER A 4 4.84 -29.61 41.60
C SER A 4 4.71 -28.44 40.62
N ILE A 5 5.80 -28.05 39.96
CA ILE A 5 5.81 -27.01 38.92
C ILE A 5 5.15 -27.55 37.64
N GLN A 6 5.40 -28.82 37.29
CA GLN A 6 4.73 -29.47 36.16
C GLN A 6 3.21 -29.57 36.35
N SER A 7 2.71 -29.95 37.54
CA SER A 7 1.25 -30.06 37.74
C SER A 7 0.54 -28.70 37.74
N GLN A 8 1.19 -27.65 38.26
CA GLN A 8 0.63 -26.29 38.23
C GLN A 8 0.58 -25.71 36.81
N ASN A 9 1.60 -25.98 35.99
CA ASN A 9 1.63 -25.51 34.61
C ASN A 9 0.55 -26.20 33.75
N THR A 10 0.33 -27.51 33.94
CA THR A 10 -0.74 -28.25 33.27
C THR A 10 -2.12 -27.73 33.64
N GLN A 11 -2.39 -27.45 34.92
CA GLN A 11 -3.68 -26.92 35.38
C GLN A 11 -3.97 -25.51 34.81
N GLN A 12 -2.96 -24.65 34.71
CA GLN A 12 -3.11 -23.31 34.12
C GLN A 12 -3.41 -23.35 32.62
N VAL A 13 -2.78 -24.27 31.87
CA VAL A 13 -3.06 -24.43 30.44
C VAL A 13 -4.50 -24.90 30.23
N THR A 14 -4.93 -25.94 30.95
CA THR A 14 -6.32 -26.44 30.87
C THR A 14 -7.35 -25.38 31.24
N GLN A 15 -7.05 -24.52 32.22
CA GLN A 15 -7.94 -23.42 32.60
C GLN A 15 -8.07 -22.36 31.50
N ARG A 16 -6.96 -21.99 30.84
CA ARG A 16 -6.99 -21.02 29.73
C ARG A 16 -7.75 -21.56 28.52
N ASP A 17 -7.58 -22.83 28.21
CA ASP A 17 -8.28 -23.50 27.12
C ASP A 17 -9.79 -23.48 27.35
N GLN A 18 -10.23 -23.79 28.58
CA GLN A 18 -11.64 -23.72 28.95
C GLN A 18 -12.18 -22.29 28.84
N GLN A 19 -11.44 -21.30 29.33
CA GLN A 19 -11.86 -19.89 29.22
C GLN A 19 -12.03 -19.42 27.78
N ALA A 20 -11.16 -19.87 26.87
CA ALA A 20 -11.27 -19.56 25.44
C ALA A 20 -12.51 -20.18 24.79
N GLN A 21 -12.85 -21.42 25.16
CA GLN A 21 -14.07 -22.09 24.70
C GLN A 21 -15.32 -21.38 25.25
N ASP A 22 -15.33 -21.03 26.54
CA ASP A 22 -16.44 -20.32 27.18
C ASP A 22 -16.71 -18.97 26.51
N LEU A 23 -15.66 -18.25 26.08
CA LEU A 23 -15.79 -16.99 25.33
C LEU A 23 -16.51 -17.19 24.00
N LEU A 24 -16.14 -18.23 23.25
CA LEU A 24 -16.73 -18.52 21.94
C LEU A 24 -18.19 -18.98 22.07
N SER A 25 -18.47 -19.89 23.00
CA SER A 25 -19.84 -20.31 23.29
C SER A 25 -20.71 -19.15 23.77
N GLY A 26 -20.15 -18.21 24.55
CA GLY A 26 -20.87 -17.04 25.05
C GLY A 26 -21.30 -16.04 23.98
N ILE A 27 -20.68 -16.05 22.80
CA ILE A 27 -20.98 -15.10 21.70
C ILE A 27 -21.70 -15.75 20.52
N GLU A 28 -21.85 -17.08 20.52
CA GLU A 28 -22.35 -17.88 19.40
C GLU A 28 -23.73 -17.43 18.92
N ALA A 29 -24.72 -17.35 19.83
CA ALA A 29 -26.09 -17.03 19.47
C ALA A 29 -26.20 -15.66 18.77
N GLU A 30 -25.49 -14.65 19.27
CA GLU A 30 -25.48 -13.31 18.69
C GLU A 30 -24.78 -13.29 17.33
N CYS A 31 -23.66 -14.01 17.17
CA CYS A 31 -22.94 -14.04 15.91
C CYS A 31 -23.75 -14.77 14.83
N ILE A 32 -24.43 -15.87 15.15
CA ILE A 32 -25.34 -16.55 14.22
C ILE A 32 -26.48 -15.63 13.78
N GLN A 33 -27.06 -14.86 14.72
CA GLN A 33 -28.08 -13.86 14.38
C GLN A 33 -27.54 -12.77 13.45
N ILE A 34 -26.31 -12.31 13.67
CA ILE A 34 -25.66 -11.33 12.79
C ILE A 34 -25.45 -11.92 11.40
N VAL A 35 -24.88 -13.12 11.28
CA VAL A 35 -24.70 -13.83 9.99
C VAL A 35 -26.02 -13.93 9.24
N THR A 36 -27.10 -14.27 9.94
CA THR A 36 -28.44 -14.40 9.34
C THR A 36 -28.96 -13.05 8.85
N ARG A 37 -28.82 -11.99 9.66
CA ARG A 37 -29.31 -10.64 9.33
C ARG A 37 -28.50 -9.99 8.20
N SER A 38 -27.19 -10.14 8.21
CA SER A 38 -26.31 -9.58 7.17
C SER A 38 -26.25 -10.43 5.90
N GLN A 39 -26.78 -11.67 5.96
CA GLN A 39 -26.69 -12.65 4.87
C GLN A 39 -25.24 -12.89 4.42
N SER A 40 -24.30 -12.86 5.38
CA SER A 40 -22.87 -12.91 5.09
C SER A 40 -22.36 -14.28 4.62
N GLY A 41 -23.15 -15.34 4.80
CA GLY A 41 -22.81 -16.70 4.38
C GLY A 41 -21.69 -17.37 5.19
N VAL A 42 -21.25 -16.74 6.29
CA VAL A 42 -20.19 -17.27 7.16
C VAL A 42 -20.65 -18.54 7.87
N ASN A 43 -19.81 -19.58 7.87
CA ASN A 43 -19.99 -20.74 8.73
C ASN A 43 -19.42 -20.45 10.11
N TRP A 44 -20.27 -20.03 11.04
CA TRP A 44 -19.85 -19.65 12.39
C TRP A 44 -19.03 -20.71 13.11
N ALA A 45 -19.40 -21.99 13.00
CA ALA A 45 -18.69 -23.07 13.69
C ALA A 45 -17.22 -23.19 13.22
N GLN A 46 -16.97 -22.99 11.92
CA GLN A 46 -15.62 -22.96 11.37
C GLN A 46 -14.84 -21.73 11.84
N GLU A 47 -15.47 -20.55 11.82
CA GLU A 47 -14.81 -19.32 12.27
C GLU A 47 -14.48 -19.33 13.76
N ALA A 48 -15.35 -19.91 14.59
CA ALA A 48 -15.07 -20.11 16.01
C ALA A 48 -13.86 -21.02 16.23
N LEU A 49 -13.72 -22.10 15.43
CA LEU A 49 -12.54 -22.98 15.48
C LEU A 49 -11.27 -22.23 15.05
N PHE A 50 -11.32 -21.43 13.98
CA PHE A 50 -10.17 -20.62 13.55
C PHE A 50 -9.78 -19.60 14.62
N ALA A 51 -10.76 -18.91 15.24
CA ALA A 51 -10.51 -17.99 16.34
C ALA A 51 -9.88 -18.71 17.55
N TYR A 52 -10.38 -19.89 17.92
CA TYR A 52 -9.81 -20.72 18.97
C TYR A 52 -8.34 -21.05 18.70
N HIS A 53 -8.02 -21.54 17.52
CA HIS A 53 -6.64 -21.86 17.12
C HIS A 53 -5.75 -20.61 17.06
N ALA A 54 -6.27 -19.46 16.63
CA ALA A 54 -5.55 -18.20 16.63
C ALA A 54 -5.19 -17.77 18.08
N MET A 55 -6.11 -17.92 19.03
CA MET A 55 -5.83 -17.64 20.44
C MET A 55 -4.79 -18.61 21.01
N LEU A 56 -4.90 -19.91 20.74
CA LEU A 56 -3.92 -20.90 21.24
C LEU A 56 -2.50 -20.68 20.72
N SER A 57 -2.37 -20.25 19.46
CA SER A 57 -1.07 -20.01 18.82
C SER A 57 -0.43 -18.67 19.19
N ASN A 58 -1.18 -17.76 19.82
CA ASN A 58 -0.70 -16.43 20.19
C ASN A 58 -1.09 -16.07 21.63
N GLU A 59 -0.13 -16.23 22.56
CA GLU A 59 -0.37 -15.97 23.99
C GLU A 59 -0.80 -14.52 24.28
N THR A 60 -0.34 -13.55 23.48
CA THR A 60 -0.72 -12.14 23.64
C THR A 60 -2.18 -11.94 23.25
N LEU A 61 -2.62 -12.57 22.16
CA LEU A 61 -4.01 -12.56 21.73
C LEU A 61 -4.91 -13.23 22.77
N MET A 62 -4.52 -14.42 23.26
CA MET A 62 -5.28 -15.14 24.30
C MET A 62 -5.46 -14.28 25.56
N LYS A 63 -4.37 -13.71 26.09
CA LYS A 63 -4.42 -12.82 27.26
C LYS A 63 -5.34 -11.62 27.01
N CYS A 64 -5.24 -11.02 25.82
CA CYS A 64 -6.05 -9.88 25.45
C CYS A 64 -7.55 -10.23 25.36
N ALA A 65 -7.89 -11.38 24.76
CA ALA A 65 -9.27 -11.84 24.62
C ALA A 65 -9.91 -12.14 25.99
N ILE A 66 -9.17 -12.78 26.90
CA ILE A 66 -9.64 -13.10 28.25
C ILE A 66 -9.85 -11.83 29.08
N ASN A 67 -8.90 -10.89 29.02
CA ASN A 67 -8.95 -9.66 29.82
C ASN A 67 -9.95 -8.64 29.27
N ASN A 68 -10.22 -8.66 27.97
CA ASN A 68 -11.14 -7.73 27.31
C ASN A 68 -12.13 -8.48 26.40
N LYS A 69 -13.03 -9.22 27.05
CA LYS A 69 -14.05 -10.05 26.41
C LYS A 69 -14.93 -9.28 25.43
N LEU A 70 -15.24 -8.02 25.75
CA LEU A 70 -16.04 -7.16 24.89
C LEU A 70 -15.33 -6.88 23.56
N SER A 71 -14.04 -6.54 23.58
CA SER A 71 -13.29 -6.31 22.33
C SER A 71 -13.22 -7.56 21.44
N PHE A 72 -13.01 -8.73 22.05
CA PHE A 72 -13.02 -10.02 21.33
C PHE A 72 -14.39 -10.30 20.71
N LYS A 73 -15.47 -10.12 21.49
CA LYS A 73 -16.85 -10.24 20.99
C LYS A 73 -17.09 -9.33 19.80
N LEU A 74 -16.75 -8.04 19.91
CA LEU A 74 -16.94 -7.08 18.82
C LEU A 74 -16.14 -7.47 17.57
N ALA A 75 -14.89 -7.92 17.72
CA ALA A 75 -14.09 -8.41 16.61
C ALA A 75 -14.75 -9.61 15.90
N MET A 76 -15.25 -10.59 16.65
CA MET A 76 -15.95 -11.75 16.08
C MET A 76 -17.28 -11.36 15.42
N GLN A 77 -18.00 -10.39 15.97
CA GLN A 77 -19.21 -9.85 15.34
C GLN A 77 -18.91 -9.15 14.01
N GLN A 78 -17.75 -8.49 13.87
CA GLN A 78 -17.32 -7.93 12.59
C GLN A 78 -17.04 -9.02 11.56
N ILE A 79 -16.37 -10.11 11.95
CA ILE A 79 -16.18 -11.28 11.06
C ILE A 79 -17.53 -11.82 10.59
N ALA A 80 -18.47 -12.04 11.53
CA ALA A 80 -19.82 -12.50 11.22
C ALA A 80 -20.59 -11.53 10.30
N ALA A 81 -20.49 -10.22 10.52
CA ALA A 81 -21.21 -9.22 9.74
C ALA A 81 -20.67 -9.09 8.31
N THR A 82 -19.35 -9.19 8.14
CA THR A 82 -18.65 -8.83 6.88
C THR A 82 -18.56 -9.97 5.88
N GLY A 83 -18.77 -11.22 6.27
CA GLY A 83 -18.59 -12.35 5.35
C GLY A 83 -17.14 -12.83 5.25
N LEU A 84 -16.25 -12.27 6.07
CA LEU A 84 -14.84 -12.60 6.03
C LEU A 84 -14.54 -13.83 6.89
N THR A 85 -13.45 -14.51 6.55
CA THR A 85 -12.96 -15.68 7.27
C THR A 85 -11.63 -15.41 7.97
N LEU A 86 -11.49 -16.01 9.16
CA LEU A 86 -10.26 -16.14 9.94
C LEU A 86 -9.40 -17.33 9.48
N ASN A 87 -9.82 -18.06 8.43
CA ASN A 87 -9.04 -19.14 7.85
C ASN A 87 -7.60 -18.68 7.51
N PRO A 88 -6.57 -19.27 8.13
CA PRO A 88 -5.18 -18.88 7.90
C PRO A 88 -4.70 -19.05 6.45
N THR A 89 -5.37 -19.91 5.67
CA THR A 89 -5.04 -20.16 4.26
C THR A 89 -5.55 -19.03 3.37
N GLU A 90 -6.78 -18.58 3.63
CA GLU A 90 -7.42 -17.54 2.82
C GLU A 90 -6.92 -16.14 3.15
N LYS A 91 -6.45 -15.93 4.38
CA LYS A 91 -5.80 -14.69 4.85
C LYS A 91 -6.69 -13.47 4.63
N MET A 92 -7.99 -13.58 4.82
CA MET A 92 -8.93 -12.48 4.60
C MET A 92 -9.02 -11.55 5.81
N ALA A 93 -9.09 -12.12 7.01
CA ALA A 93 -9.07 -11.39 8.27
C ALA A 93 -8.25 -12.11 9.34
N PHE A 94 -7.88 -11.37 10.39
CA PHE A 94 -7.07 -11.84 11.50
C PHE A 94 -7.58 -11.23 12.81
N LEU A 95 -7.42 -11.96 13.91
CA LEU A 95 -7.59 -11.39 15.25
C LEU A 95 -6.23 -10.88 15.74
N VAL A 96 -6.12 -9.58 15.95
CA VAL A 96 -4.86 -8.93 16.32
C VAL A 96 -5.01 -8.24 17.69
N PRO A 97 -4.14 -8.52 18.66
CA PRO A 97 -4.09 -7.76 19.90
C PRO A 97 -3.40 -6.41 19.64
N ARG A 98 -4.09 -5.30 19.89
CA ARG A 98 -3.49 -3.94 19.88
C ARG A 98 -3.97 -3.17 21.09
N GLN A 99 -3.04 -2.51 21.80
CA GLN A 99 -3.33 -1.67 22.96
C GLN A 99 -4.29 -2.29 24.00
N GLY A 100 -4.19 -3.61 24.25
CA GLY A 100 -5.07 -4.33 25.19
C GLY A 100 -6.50 -4.60 24.71
N LYS A 101 -6.77 -4.43 23.40
CA LYS A 101 -8.00 -4.81 22.72
C LYS A 101 -7.72 -5.86 21.64
N VAL A 102 -8.69 -6.73 21.39
CA VAL A 102 -8.72 -7.58 20.20
C VAL A 102 -9.42 -6.83 19.07
N ILE A 103 -8.80 -6.81 17.90
CA ILE A 103 -9.32 -6.16 16.69
C ILE A 103 -9.41 -7.19 15.57
N ALA A 104 -10.47 -7.11 14.77
CA ALA A 104 -10.59 -7.86 13.52
C ALA A 104 -9.85 -7.12 12.39
N ASP A 105 -8.57 -7.41 12.20
CA ASP A 105 -7.78 -6.80 11.14
C ASP A 105 -8.09 -7.48 9.80
N VAL A 106 -8.37 -6.70 8.77
CA VAL A 106 -8.79 -7.18 7.44
C VAL A 106 -7.65 -6.98 6.46
N SER A 107 -7.28 -8.03 5.72
CA SER A 107 -6.22 -7.93 4.72
C SER A 107 -6.73 -7.28 3.43
N PHE A 108 -5.82 -6.98 2.51
CA PHE A 108 -6.23 -6.54 1.17
C PHE A 108 -7.14 -7.57 0.46
N ARG A 109 -6.96 -8.88 0.72
CA ARG A 109 -7.80 -9.95 0.15
C ARG A 109 -9.21 -9.88 0.71
N GLY A 110 -9.35 -9.62 2.02
CA GLY A 110 -10.64 -9.39 2.65
C GLY A 110 -11.34 -8.14 2.09
N LEU A 111 -10.61 -7.05 1.88
CA LEU A 111 -11.17 -5.85 1.24
C LEU A 111 -11.69 -6.14 -0.17
N ILE A 112 -10.93 -6.89 -0.98
CA ILE A 112 -11.37 -7.30 -2.32
C ILE A 112 -12.62 -8.17 -2.22
N LYS A 113 -12.63 -9.17 -1.33
CA LYS A 113 -13.78 -10.06 -1.11
C LYS A 113 -15.06 -9.28 -0.78
N VAL A 114 -14.98 -8.34 0.16
CA VAL A 114 -16.12 -7.49 0.53
C VAL A 114 -16.55 -6.61 -0.65
N ALA A 115 -15.61 -6.08 -1.44
CA ALA A 115 -15.91 -5.29 -2.64
C ALA A 115 -16.65 -6.10 -3.71
N THR A 116 -16.25 -7.35 -3.91
CA THR A 116 -16.89 -8.24 -4.88
C THR A 116 -18.24 -8.76 -4.39
N ASP A 117 -18.36 -9.12 -3.11
CA ASP A 117 -19.61 -9.61 -2.53
C ASP A 117 -20.69 -8.52 -2.48
N SER A 118 -20.28 -7.28 -2.22
CA SER A 118 -21.16 -6.11 -2.29
C SER A 118 -21.62 -5.78 -3.71
N ARG A 119 -21.05 -6.42 -4.74
CA ARG A 119 -21.22 -6.08 -6.16
C ARG A 119 -20.85 -4.63 -6.48
N ALA A 120 -19.98 -4.02 -5.68
CA ALA A 120 -19.43 -2.71 -5.99
C ALA A 120 -18.50 -2.78 -7.22
N VAL A 121 -17.80 -3.91 -7.33
CA VAL A 121 -16.86 -4.25 -8.41
C VAL A 121 -16.98 -5.76 -8.68
N ASP A 122 -16.71 -6.19 -9.90
CA ASP A 122 -16.67 -7.62 -10.26
C ASP A 122 -15.30 -8.24 -9.96
N MET A 123 -14.24 -7.44 -10.12
CA MET A 123 -12.86 -7.86 -9.93
C MET A 123 -12.00 -6.68 -9.53
N VAL A 124 -10.97 -6.95 -8.72
CA VAL A 124 -9.94 -5.97 -8.37
C VAL A 124 -8.58 -6.59 -8.62
N VAL A 125 -7.74 -5.88 -9.37
CA VAL A 125 -6.32 -6.18 -9.54
C VAL A 125 -5.54 -5.04 -8.89
N ALA A 126 -4.60 -5.37 -8.01
CA ALA A 126 -3.75 -4.36 -7.39
C ALA A 126 -2.31 -4.87 -7.29
N GLU A 127 -1.38 -4.06 -7.79
CA GLU A 127 0.02 -4.45 -7.90
C GLU A 127 0.94 -3.28 -7.53
N VAL A 128 2.11 -3.66 -7.01
CA VAL A 128 3.21 -2.73 -6.74
C VAL A 128 4.08 -2.58 -7.98
N VAL A 129 4.63 -1.37 -8.13
CA VAL A 129 5.53 -0.99 -9.21
C VAL A 129 6.85 -0.57 -8.58
N TYR A 130 7.93 -1.08 -9.14
CA TYR A 130 9.32 -0.79 -8.79
C TYR A 130 10.03 -0.03 -9.91
N SER A 131 11.21 0.50 -9.62
CA SER A 131 11.97 1.35 -10.56
C SER A 131 12.47 0.61 -11.80
N GLY A 132 12.70 -0.70 -11.71
CA GLY A 132 13.12 -1.54 -12.84
C GLY A 132 11.97 -1.96 -13.75
N ASP A 133 10.71 -1.73 -13.34
CA ASP A 133 9.54 -2.11 -14.13
C ASP A 133 9.22 -1.05 -15.18
N ARG A 134 8.65 -1.48 -16.31
CA ARG A 134 7.99 -0.58 -17.26
C ARG A 134 6.52 -0.47 -16.88
N PHE A 135 6.11 0.69 -16.38
CA PHE A 135 4.72 0.98 -16.06
C PHE A 135 4.22 2.25 -16.76
N ILE A 136 3.13 2.11 -17.52
CA ILE A 136 2.46 3.20 -18.25
C ILE A 136 1.03 3.31 -17.74
N TYR A 137 0.73 4.44 -17.11
CA TYR A 137 -0.63 4.80 -16.73
C TYR A 137 -1.39 5.33 -17.94
N ARG A 138 -2.57 4.78 -18.23
CA ARG A 138 -3.39 5.15 -19.39
C ARG A 138 -4.61 6.02 -19.03
N GLY A 139 -4.63 6.57 -17.81
CA GLY A 139 -5.76 7.33 -17.27
C GLY A 139 -6.66 6.49 -16.36
N ALA A 140 -7.63 7.15 -15.73
CA ALA A 140 -8.44 6.55 -14.68
C ALA A 140 -9.45 5.51 -15.19
N THR A 141 -9.66 5.43 -16.50
CA THR A 141 -10.70 4.58 -17.12
C THR A 141 -10.15 3.64 -18.18
N ALA A 142 -8.84 3.39 -18.17
CA ALA A 142 -8.18 2.47 -19.08
C ALA A 142 -7.14 1.65 -18.32
N GLU A 143 -7.01 0.36 -18.65
CA GLU A 143 -6.06 -0.52 -18.00
C GLU A 143 -4.62 0.00 -18.16
N PRO A 144 -3.82 0.01 -17.09
CA PRO A 144 -2.42 0.37 -17.20
C PRO A 144 -1.63 -0.75 -17.90
N GLU A 145 -0.51 -0.39 -18.51
CA GLU A 145 0.47 -1.37 -18.97
C GLU A 145 1.55 -1.54 -17.91
N HIS A 146 1.71 -2.75 -17.38
CA HIS A 146 2.74 -3.10 -16.40
C HIS A 146 3.55 -4.29 -16.92
N VAL A 147 4.80 -4.04 -17.30
CA VAL A 147 5.73 -5.06 -17.81
C VAL A 147 6.92 -5.15 -16.87
N PHE A 148 7.10 -6.33 -16.29
CA PHE A 148 8.22 -6.68 -15.42
C PHE A 148 8.51 -8.18 -15.56
N ASP A 149 9.68 -8.61 -15.09
CA ASP A 149 10.00 -10.04 -14.98
C ASP A 149 9.47 -10.57 -13.64
N PRO A 150 8.47 -11.47 -13.64
CA PRO A 150 7.87 -11.99 -12.41
C PRO A 150 8.76 -12.98 -11.65
N PHE A 151 9.89 -13.40 -12.23
CA PHE A 151 10.83 -14.32 -11.58
C PHE A 151 12.01 -13.60 -10.91
N LEU A 152 12.15 -12.28 -11.10
CA LEU A 152 13.14 -11.50 -10.39
C LEU A 152 12.79 -11.32 -8.92
N ASP A 153 13.81 -11.39 -8.06
CA ASP A 153 13.65 -11.01 -6.67
C ASP A 153 13.29 -9.52 -6.57
N VAL A 154 12.54 -9.14 -5.54
CA VAL A 154 12.13 -7.75 -5.30
C VAL A 154 13.34 -6.79 -5.24
N SER A 155 14.46 -7.25 -4.69
CA SER A 155 15.71 -6.47 -4.65
C SER A 155 16.28 -6.15 -6.04
N GLU A 156 16.01 -6.98 -7.04
CA GLU A 156 16.46 -6.81 -8.42
C GLU A 156 15.52 -5.93 -9.24
N ARG A 157 14.21 -5.94 -8.90
CA ARG A 157 13.23 -5.00 -9.47
C ARG A 157 13.50 -3.54 -9.05
N GLY A 158 14.28 -3.33 -7.98
CA GLY A 158 14.78 -2.03 -7.56
C GLY A 158 13.95 -1.37 -6.47
N THR A 159 13.86 -0.05 -6.47
CA THR A 159 13.19 0.70 -5.39
C THR A 159 11.70 0.79 -5.64
N PHE A 160 10.89 0.61 -4.59
CA PHE A 160 9.44 0.79 -4.66
C PHE A 160 9.08 2.18 -5.19
N ARG A 161 8.33 2.20 -6.30
CA ARG A 161 7.94 3.43 -7.02
C ARG A 161 6.48 3.81 -6.72
N GLY A 162 5.61 2.83 -6.51
CA GLY A 162 4.21 3.07 -6.21
C GLY A 162 3.35 1.82 -6.27
N VAL A 163 2.04 2.00 -6.16
CA VAL A 163 1.04 0.92 -6.25
C VAL A 163 -0.09 1.40 -7.12
N TYR A 164 -0.71 0.50 -7.89
CA TYR A 164 -1.96 0.80 -8.58
C TYR A 164 -3.05 -0.22 -8.23
N THR A 165 -4.29 0.19 -8.45
CA THR A 165 -5.48 -0.64 -8.27
C THR A 165 -6.41 -0.41 -9.45
N THR A 166 -6.74 -1.48 -10.15
CA THR A 166 -7.71 -1.56 -11.24
C THR A 166 -8.94 -2.29 -10.73
N ALA A 167 -10.09 -1.63 -10.76
CA ALA A 167 -11.38 -2.22 -10.46
C ALA A 167 -12.20 -2.38 -11.73
N TYR A 168 -12.80 -3.54 -11.91
CA TYR A 168 -13.68 -3.87 -13.02
C TYR A 168 -15.12 -3.75 -12.54
N LEU A 169 -15.94 -2.99 -13.26
CA LEU A 169 -17.34 -2.80 -12.94
C LEU A 169 -18.22 -3.72 -13.78
N ALA A 170 -19.40 -4.05 -13.27
CA ALA A 170 -20.44 -4.79 -14.00
C ALA A 170 -20.85 -4.19 -15.36
N THR A 171 -20.54 -2.92 -15.59
CA THR A 171 -20.76 -2.23 -16.88
C THR A 171 -19.70 -2.55 -17.94
N GLY A 172 -18.68 -3.33 -17.61
CA GLY A 172 -17.50 -3.57 -18.45
C GLY A 172 -16.49 -2.41 -18.44
N ARG A 173 -16.74 -1.36 -17.66
CA ARG A 173 -15.80 -0.24 -17.47
C ARG A 173 -14.75 -0.60 -16.42
N VAL A 174 -13.58 0.00 -16.56
CA VAL A 174 -12.50 -0.10 -15.57
C VAL A 174 -12.30 1.22 -14.85
N MET A 175 -11.91 1.15 -13.59
CA MET A 175 -11.51 2.30 -12.77
C MET A 175 -10.11 2.05 -12.20
N VAL A 176 -9.17 2.91 -12.53
CA VAL A 176 -7.76 2.75 -12.17
C VAL A 176 -7.34 3.91 -11.27
N LYS A 177 -6.73 3.57 -10.13
CA LYS A 177 -6.02 4.53 -9.28
C LYS A 177 -4.57 4.12 -9.13
N ALA A 178 -3.64 5.04 -9.40
CA ALA A 178 -2.23 4.88 -9.09
C ALA A 178 -1.85 5.79 -7.92
N MET A 179 -0.98 5.31 -7.04
CA MET A 179 -0.42 6.05 -5.91
C MET A 179 1.09 6.00 -5.97
N ARG A 180 1.74 7.14 -5.72
CA ARG A 180 3.20 7.22 -5.67
C ARG A 180 3.70 6.63 -4.36
N ALA A 181 4.93 6.13 -4.35
CA ALA A 181 5.58 5.63 -3.15
C ALA A 181 5.53 6.64 -1.98
N ALA A 182 5.74 7.92 -2.26
CA ALA A 182 5.66 8.99 -1.26
C ALA A 182 4.29 9.05 -0.56
N ASP A 183 3.20 8.88 -1.31
CA ASP A 183 1.83 8.95 -0.76
C ASP A 183 1.52 7.69 0.07
N VAL A 184 2.03 6.53 -0.34
CA VAL A 184 1.95 5.27 0.42
C VAL A 184 2.75 5.36 1.72
N PHE A 185 3.98 5.88 1.67
CA PHE A 185 4.80 6.06 2.87
C PHE A 185 4.19 7.08 3.83
N LYS A 186 3.56 8.15 3.32
CA LYS A 186 2.81 9.08 4.16
C LYS A 186 1.68 8.35 4.90
N ALA A 187 0.92 7.49 4.22
CA ALA A 187 -0.11 6.67 4.85
C ALA A 187 0.46 5.70 5.91
N ARG A 188 1.60 5.06 5.61
CA ARG A 188 2.33 4.23 6.58
C ARG A 188 2.68 5.00 7.84
N ASP A 189 3.32 6.16 7.67
CA ASP A 189 3.90 6.93 8.78
C ASP A 189 2.84 7.45 9.76
N MET A 190 1.58 7.54 9.32
CA MET A 190 0.44 7.89 10.16
C MET A 190 -0.24 6.68 10.82
N SER A 191 0.04 5.44 10.37
CA SER A 191 -0.61 4.24 10.89
C SER A 191 -0.05 3.81 12.24
N ALA A 192 -0.90 3.42 13.18
CA ALA A 192 -0.44 2.89 14.48
C ALA A 192 0.41 1.64 14.33
N ALA A 193 0.18 0.83 13.28
CA ALA A 193 1.01 -0.32 12.95
C ALA A 193 2.50 0.04 12.75
N TRP A 194 2.78 1.28 12.33
CA TRP A 194 4.14 1.84 12.21
C TRP A 194 4.55 2.61 13.47
N THR A 195 3.70 3.50 13.98
CA THR A 195 4.08 4.42 15.08
C THR A 195 4.15 3.76 16.46
N SER A 196 3.41 2.66 16.68
CA SER A 196 3.42 1.91 17.96
C SER A 196 4.57 0.91 18.08
N GLN A 197 5.44 0.80 17.06
CA GLN A 197 6.61 -0.08 17.12
C GLN A 197 7.67 0.51 18.04
N GLY A 198 7.93 -0.17 19.16
CA GLY A 198 9.13 0.09 19.96
C GLY A 198 10.41 -0.30 19.20
N PRO A 199 11.57 0.24 19.57
CA PRO A 199 12.84 -0.08 18.92
C PRO A 199 13.08 -1.60 18.90
N GLY A 200 13.30 -2.16 17.70
CA GLY A 200 13.61 -3.58 17.48
C GLY A 200 12.43 -4.51 17.16
N LYS A 201 11.19 -4.01 17.10
CA LYS A 201 10.03 -4.81 16.66
C LYS A 201 9.73 -4.59 15.18
N ARG A 202 9.71 -5.68 14.40
CA ARG A 202 9.43 -5.66 12.96
C ARG A 202 7.91 -5.71 12.76
N GLY A 203 7.31 -4.61 12.33
CA GLY A 203 5.88 -4.51 12.05
C GLY A 203 5.48 -5.04 10.66
N PRO A 204 4.17 -5.09 10.34
CA PRO A 204 3.66 -5.55 9.05
C PRO A 204 4.24 -4.80 7.84
N TRP A 205 4.58 -3.51 8.02
CA TRP A 205 5.23 -2.69 7.00
C TRP A 205 6.67 -3.11 6.70
N GLU A 206 7.32 -3.87 7.58
CA GLU A 206 8.65 -4.45 7.34
C GLU A 206 8.57 -5.89 6.82
N THR A 207 7.68 -6.70 7.39
CA THR A 207 7.59 -8.14 7.05
C THR A 207 6.71 -8.42 5.84
N HIS A 208 5.73 -7.55 5.56
CA HIS A 208 4.72 -7.72 4.50
C HIS A 208 4.45 -6.39 3.77
N PHE A 209 5.53 -5.68 3.42
CA PHE A 209 5.46 -4.34 2.82
C PHE A 209 4.49 -4.23 1.63
N GLU A 210 4.60 -5.12 0.63
CA GLU A 210 3.77 -5.06 -0.58
C GLU A 210 2.29 -5.25 -0.28
N ALA A 211 1.95 -6.17 0.63
CA ALA A 211 0.57 -6.39 1.04
C ALA A 211 -0.03 -5.15 1.70
N MET A 212 0.77 -4.41 2.49
CA MET A 212 0.36 -3.15 3.11
C MET A 212 0.22 -2.01 2.09
N ALA A 213 1.13 -1.95 1.10
CA ALA A 213 1.02 -1.00 -0.01
C ALA A 213 -0.24 -1.26 -0.84
N ILE A 214 -0.54 -2.52 -1.17
CA ILE A 214 -1.75 -2.94 -1.89
C ILE A 214 -3.01 -2.62 -1.08
N LYS A 215 -3.04 -2.95 0.22
CA LYS A 215 -4.15 -2.58 1.11
C LYS A 215 -4.41 -1.08 1.09
N THR A 216 -3.35 -0.27 1.10
CA THR A 216 -3.42 1.20 1.02
C THR A 216 -3.97 1.66 -0.33
N GLY A 217 -3.51 1.07 -1.44
CA GLY A 217 -4.01 1.33 -2.79
C GLY A 217 -5.52 1.07 -2.91
N ILE A 218 -5.99 -0.07 -2.41
CA ILE A 218 -7.41 -0.44 -2.43
C ILE A 218 -8.27 0.52 -1.60
N LYS A 219 -7.86 0.82 -0.35
CA LYS A 219 -8.56 1.80 0.50
C LYS A 219 -8.67 3.17 -0.19
N SER A 220 -7.64 3.56 -0.93
CA SER A 220 -7.61 4.82 -1.68
C SER A 220 -8.49 4.80 -2.94
N ALA A 221 -8.54 3.65 -3.64
CA ALA A 221 -9.32 3.44 -4.86
C ALA A 221 -10.83 3.34 -4.59
N ARG A 222 -11.23 2.82 -3.43
CA ARG A 222 -12.65 2.64 -3.06
C ARG A 222 -13.51 3.91 -3.20
N LYS A 223 -12.93 5.10 -3.04
CA LYS A 223 -13.66 6.38 -3.18
C LYS A 223 -14.33 6.57 -4.54
N TYR A 224 -13.82 5.89 -5.57
CA TYR A 224 -14.32 6.04 -6.93
C TYR A 224 -15.27 4.91 -7.33
N TRP A 225 -15.42 3.86 -6.51
CA TRP A 225 -16.27 2.73 -6.85
C TRP A 225 -17.74 3.01 -6.53
N PRO A 226 -18.68 2.40 -7.28
CA PRO A 226 -20.09 2.43 -6.94
C PRO A 226 -20.33 1.95 -5.49
N THR A 227 -21.18 2.66 -4.76
CA THR A 227 -21.60 2.26 -3.40
C THR A 227 -22.94 1.55 -3.50
N THR A 228 -22.90 0.24 -3.73
CA THR A 228 -24.09 -0.64 -3.80
C THR A 228 -24.49 -1.20 -2.43
N ASN A 229 -23.53 -1.33 -1.53
CA ASN A 229 -23.71 -1.83 -0.17
C ASN A 229 -22.69 -1.15 0.77
N PRO A 230 -23.09 -0.70 1.98
CA PRO A 230 -22.22 0.03 2.90
C PRO A 230 -21.14 -0.81 3.59
N VAL A 231 -21.18 -2.15 3.51
CA VAL A 231 -20.27 -3.02 4.29
C VAL A 231 -18.79 -2.71 4.01
N LEU A 232 -18.40 -2.44 2.77
CA LEU A 232 -17.00 -2.08 2.46
C LEU A 232 -16.57 -0.77 3.13
N ASP A 233 -17.44 0.24 3.14
CA ASP A 233 -17.17 1.51 3.80
C ASP A 233 -17.07 1.34 5.31
N GLN A 234 -17.96 0.54 5.89
CA GLN A 234 -17.95 0.20 7.32
C GLN A 234 -16.66 -0.53 7.72
N VAL A 235 -16.19 -1.48 6.90
CA VAL A 235 -14.91 -2.18 7.13
C VAL A 235 -13.74 -1.20 7.05
N ILE A 236 -13.69 -0.34 6.03
CA ILE A 236 -12.60 0.63 5.89
C ILE A 236 -12.61 1.63 7.05
N ASP A 237 -13.78 2.10 7.46
CA ASP A 237 -13.93 3.01 8.60
C ASP A 237 -13.50 2.33 9.91
N TYR A 238 -13.94 1.10 10.16
CA TYR A 238 -13.50 0.29 11.30
C TYR A 238 -11.97 0.13 11.32
N LEU A 239 -11.33 -0.18 10.20
CA LEU A 239 -9.87 -0.29 10.12
C LEU A 239 -9.18 1.04 10.39
N ASN A 240 -9.76 2.15 9.93
CA ASN A 240 -9.18 3.48 10.12
C ASN A 240 -9.30 3.96 11.57
N THR A 241 -10.43 3.69 12.22
CA THR A 241 -10.75 4.18 13.56
C THR A 241 -10.29 3.20 14.64
N GLU A 242 -10.93 2.04 14.70
CA GLU A 242 -10.70 0.99 15.71
C GLU A 242 -9.46 0.15 15.39
N GLY A 243 -9.17 -0.08 14.10
CA GLY A 243 -7.95 -0.74 13.64
C GLY A 243 -6.71 0.14 13.71
N GLU A 244 -6.88 1.42 14.01
CA GLU A 244 -5.81 2.42 14.13
C GLU A 244 -4.89 2.49 12.89
N GLU A 245 -5.39 2.07 11.72
CA GLU A 245 -4.72 2.24 10.44
C GLU A 245 -5.08 3.56 9.76
N GLY A 246 -5.91 4.36 10.42
CA GLY A 246 -6.39 5.63 9.93
C GLY A 246 -5.38 6.72 10.17
N ILE A 247 -5.57 7.77 9.39
CA ILE A 247 -4.91 9.05 9.58
C ILE A 247 -5.57 9.70 10.79
N ALA A 248 -4.85 9.83 11.90
CA ALA A 248 -5.35 10.60 13.04
C ALA A 248 -5.70 12.02 12.57
N GLY A 249 -6.99 12.35 12.57
CA GLY A 249 -7.50 13.72 12.40
C GLY A 249 -7.55 14.29 10.97
N THR A 250 -7.34 13.51 9.91
CA THR A 250 -7.52 13.99 8.54
C THR A 250 -7.98 12.85 7.63
N PRO A 251 -9.24 12.79 7.19
CA PRO A 251 -9.68 11.71 6.31
C PRO A 251 -8.78 11.66 5.07
N LEU A 252 -8.52 10.46 4.53
CA LEU A 252 -7.73 10.28 3.30
C LEU A 252 -8.21 11.19 2.15
N SER A 253 -9.45 11.69 2.21
CA SER A 253 -10.01 12.70 1.29
C SER A 253 -9.27 14.04 1.30
N ALA A 254 -8.79 14.51 2.45
CA ALA A 254 -8.10 15.80 2.55
C ALA A 254 -6.64 15.74 2.07
N LEU A 255 -6.00 14.56 2.10
CA LEU A 255 -4.69 14.36 1.47
C LEU A 255 -4.76 14.28 -0.06
N ASP A 256 -5.79 13.62 -0.60
CA ASP A 256 -6.06 13.63 -2.04
C ASP A 256 -6.43 15.05 -2.51
N GLY A 257 -7.22 15.81 -1.74
CA GLY A 257 -7.55 17.21 -2.07
C GLY A 257 -6.34 18.14 -2.09
N LEU A 258 -5.33 17.91 -1.25
CA LEU A 258 -4.07 18.67 -1.29
C LEU A 258 -3.19 18.28 -2.48
N ALA A 259 -3.21 17.01 -2.89
CA ALA A 259 -2.52 16.55 -4.09
C ALA A 259 -3.18 17.09 -5.37
N ASP A 260 -4.51 17.04 -5.47
CA ASP A 260 -5.29 17.61 -6.59
C ASP A 260 -5.15 19.13 -6.65
N ALA A 261 -5.17 19.84 -5.52
CA ALA A 261 -4.96 21.30 -5.48
C ALA A 261 -3.55 21.72 -5.96
N SER A 262 -2.52 20.91 -5.67
CA SER A 262 -1.15 21.17 -6.12
C SER A 262 -0.96 20.98 -7.64
N MET A 263 -1.81 20.18 -8.28
CA MET A 263 -1.80 19.99 -9.74
C MET A 263 -2.48 21.15 -10.48
N VAL A 264 -3.45 21.83 -9.85
CA VAL A 264 -4.19 22.97 -10.46
C VAL A 264 -3.36 24.26 -10.48
N GLN A 265 -2.37 24.40 -9.59
CA GLN A 265 -1.49 25.59 -9.56
C GLN A 265 -0.33 25.54 -10.59
N ALA A 266 -0.17 24.45 -11.34
CA ALA A 266 0.90 24.30 -12.33
C ALA A 266 0.52 24.74 -13.76
N SER A 267 -0.71 25.19 -14.01
CA SER A 267 -1.08 25.82 -15.29
C SER A 267 -0.92 27.33 -15.24
N ALA A 268 0.09 27.85 -15.95
CA ALA A 268 0.26 29.28 -16.21
C ALA A 268 -1.00 29.87 -16.90
N PRO A 269 -1.36 31.13 -16.61
CA PRO A 269 -2.59 31.71 -17.14
C PRO A 269 -2.46 32.02 -18.64
N VAL A 270 -3.35 31.42 -19.43
CA VAL A 270 -3.64 31.86 -20.80
C VAL A 270 -4.32 33.23 -20.72
N SER A 271 -3.69 34.26 -21.30
CA SER A 271 -4.27 35.60 -21.41
C SER A 271 -5.56 35.57 -22.24
N GLN A 272 -6.69 35.92 -21.62
CA GLN A 272 -7.93 36.21 -22.33
C GLN A 272 -8.01 37.70 -22.65
N ALA A 273 -8.01 38.03 -23.94
CA ALA A 273 -8.43 39.33 -24.43
C ALA A 273 -9.97 39.41 -24.39
N GLN A 274 -10.48 40.49 -23.80
CA GLN A 274 -11.89 40.82 -23.72
C GLN A 274 -12.44 41.25 -25.09
N GLY A 275 -13.69 40.86 -25.37
CA GLY A 275 -14.50 41.39 -26.46
C GLY A 275 -15.89 40.79 -26.39
N GLY A 276 -16.74 41.37 -25.54
CA GLY A 276 -18.15 40.99 -25.42
C GLY A 276 -18.99 41.45 -26.61
N ASN A 277 -20.07 40.74 -26.86
CA ASN A 277 -21.36 41.34 -27.21
C ASN A 277 -22.51 40.36 -26.97
N VAL A 278 -23.65 40.97 -26.69
CA VAL A 278 -24.88 40.42 -26.10
C VAL A 278 -25.94 40.19 -27.20
N TYR A 279 -26.84 39.23 -26.92
CA TYR A 279 -28.28 39.14 -27.24
C TYR A 279 -28.78 37.94 -28.06
N ASP A 280 -29.63 37.19 -27.35
CA ASP A 280 -30.97 36.68 -27.66
C ASP A 280 -31.24 35.55 -28.66
N HIS A 281 -32.27 34.81 -28.25
CA HIS A 281 -32.94 33.66 -28.87
C HIS A 281 -33.40 33.90 -30.32
N VAL A 282 -33.45 32.82 -31.11
CA VAL A 282 -34.67 32.20 -31.69
C VAL A 282 -34.30 31.21 -32.82
N GLY A 283 -34.84 29.99 -32.74
CA GLY A 283 -35.56 29.29 -33.83
C GLY A 283 -34.84 28.76 -35.08
N ASP A 284 -35.15 27.48 -35.36
CA ASP A 284 -35.28 26.81 -36.66
C ASP A 284 -34.05 26.28 -37.44
N GLN A 285 -34.08 24.94 -37.63
CA GLN A 285 -33.56 24.20 -38.80
C GLN A 285 -34.57 24.34 -39.98
N PRO A 286 -34.40 23.79 -41.21
CA PRO A 286 -33.40 22.83 -41.75
C PRO A 286 -32.98 23.12 -43.23
N HIS A 287 -32.39 22.09 -43.88
CA HIS A 287 -32.16 21.84 -45.33
C HIS A 287 -30.79 22.22 -45.91
N ASP A 288 -30.18 21.51 -46.87
CA ASP A 288 -30.32 20.14 -47.42
C ASP A 288 -29.12 19.94 -48.39
N ARG A 289 -28.64 18.69 -48.51
CA ARG A 289 -28.05 18.01 -49.68
C ARG A 289 -26.79 18.49 -50.46
N ARG A 290 -25.95 17.45 -50.64
CA ARG A 290 -25.20 16.96 -51.85
C ARG A 290 -23.78 17.48 -52.09
N GLN A 291 -22.80 16.55 -52.03
CA GLN A 291 -22.00 15.95 -53.15
C GLN A 291 -20.95 16.94 -53.72
N GLN A 292 -19.68 16.65 -53.96
CA GLN A 292 -19.00 15.45 -54.47
C GLN A 292 -17.47 15.61 -54.36
N GLU A 293 -16.75 14.56 -54.77
CA GLU A 293 -15.32 14.25 -54.62
C GLU A 293 -14.28 15.08 -55.43
N THR A 294 -13.01 14.78 -55.12
CA THR A 294 -11.74 14.96 -55.88
C THR A 294 -11.11 16.36 -55.73
N VAL A 295 -9.80 16.55 -55.56
CA VAL A 295 -8.62 15.95 -56.22
C VAL A 295 -7.39 16.04 -55.29
N ASN A 296 -6.50 15.07 -55.48
CA ASN A 296 -5.19 14.87 -54.87
C ASN A 296 -4.15 15.83 -55.50
N GLU A 297 -3.36 16.58 -54.73
CA GLU A 297 -2.10 17.13 -55.25
C GLU A 297 -0.99 17.19 -54.20
N GLN A 298 0.14 16.62 -54.58
CA GLN A 298 1.36 16.40 -53.81
C GLN A 298 2.15 17.70 -53.67
N VAL A 299 2.77 17.93 -52.49
CA VAL A 299 3.80 18.95 -52.30
C VAL A 299 5.01 18.34 -51.56
N PRO A 300 6.25 18.70 -51.89
CA PRO A 300 7.47 17.95 -51.54
C PRO A 300 8.01 18.21 -50.14
N ARG A 301 8.88 17.28 -49.72
CA ARG A 301 9.74 17.31 -48.52
C ARG A 301 10.66 18.53 -48.47
N GLU A 302 10.72 19.18 -47.31
CA GLU A 302 11.90 19.89 -46.82
C GLU A 302 12.17 19.51 -45.34
N GLN A 303 13.44 19.23 -45.03
CA GLN A 303 13.96 19.06 -43.67
C GLN A 303 14.28 20.43 -43.07
N PRO A 304 14.20 20.56 -41.74
CA PRO A 304 15.34 21.09 -40.99
C PRO A 304 15.61 20.22 -39.76
N GLY A 305 16.84 19.93 -39.36
CA GLY A 305 17.89 20.88 -39.04
C GLY A 305 18.23 20.69 -37.57
N ARG A 306 19.27 19.89 -37.30
CA ARG A 306 19.82 19.65 -35.95
C ARG A 306 20.23 20.98 -35.32
N THR A 307 19.65 21.31 -34.16
CA THR A 307 20.22 22.31 -33.26
C THR A 307 20.69 21.59 -32.00
N GLN A 308 22.02 21.57 -31.82
CA GLN A 308 22.67 21.23 -30.56
C GLN A 308 22.33 22.31 -29.53
N VAL A 309 21.92 21.90 -28.34
CA VAL A 309 21.92 22.76 -27.15
C VAL A 309 22.79 22.08 -26.10
N GLN A 310 23.90 22.73 -25.75
CA GLN A 310 24.79 22.37 -24.64
C GLN A 310 24.03 22.51 -23.31
N PRO A 311 24.34 21.69 -22.28
CA PRO A 311 23.72 21.84 -20.98
C PRO A 311 24.30 23.04 -20.25
N ALA A 312 23.43 23.97 -19.86
CA ALA A 312 23.77 25.06 -18.96
C ALA A 312 24.04 24.49 -17.55
N ALA A 313 25.26 24.74 -17.06
CA ALA A 313 25.65 24.54 -15.68
C ALA A 313 24.86 25.49 -14.76
N GLN A 314 24.23 24.95 -13.73
CA GLN A 314 23.79 25.69 -12.55
C GLN A 314 24.23 24.94 -11.29
N ALA A 315 25.38 25.35 -10.76
CA ALA A 315 25.75 25.27 -9.34
C ALA A 315 25.17 26.52 -8.64
N ALA A 316 24.79 26.59 -7.37
CA ALA A 316 24.58 25.64 -6.29
C ALA A 316 23.91 26.41 -5.12
N SER A 317 23.11 25.73 -4.29
CA SER A 317 22.99 25.99 -2.84
C SER A 317 22.26 24.78 -2.23
N GLY A 318 22.78 23.96 -1.33
CA GLY A 318 23.85 24.17 -0.37
C GLY A 318 23.36 23.90 1.05
N GLN A 319 22.83 22.71 1.34
CA GLN A 319 22.83 22.13 2.69
C GLN A 319 23.27 20.67 2.56
N GLY A 320 24.59 20.48 2.49
CA GLY A 320 25.20 19.16 2.47
C GLY A 320 24.91 18.43 3.77
N ARG A 321 24.25 17.27 3.70
CA ARG A 321 24.34 16.29 4.78
C ARG A 321 25.79 15.85 4.85
N GLU A 322 26.48 16.27 5.90
CA GLU A 322 27.82 15.79 6.20
C GLU A 322 27.77 14.27 6.34
N VAL A 323 28.31 13.55 5.36
CA VAL A 323 28.33 12.09 5.38
C VAL A 323 29.34 11.68 6.45
N THR A 324 28.83 11.12 7.55
CA THR A 324 29.66 10.72 8.69
C THR A 324 30.68 9.65 8.29
N ARG A 325 31.86 9.66 8.92
CA ARG A 325 32.90 8.63 8.70
C ARG A 325 32.37 7.21 8.90
N GLU A 326 31.39 7.02 9.77
CA GLU A 326 30.68 5.75 9.98
C GLU A 326 30.02 5.22 8.71
N ARG A 327 29.44 6.10 7.89
CA ARG A 327 28.82 5.69 6.63
C ARG A 327 29.85 5.23 5.61
N ILE A 328 31.01 5.89 5.56
CA ILE A 328 32.14 5.50 4.69
C ILE A 328 32.63 4.10 5.08
N HIS A 329 32.79 3.83 6.39
CA HIS A 329 33.16 2.51 6.90
C HIS A 329 32.10 1.44 6.58
N SER A 330 30.82 1.76 6.73
CA SER A 330 29.72 0.83 6.39
C SER A 330 29.70 0.44 4.91
N VAL A 331 30.00 1.39 4.00
CA VAL A 331 30.14 1.11 2.56
C VAL A 331 31.38 0.25 2.31
N CYS A 332 32.51 0.54 2.97
CA CYS A 332 33.73 -0.26 2.89
C CYS A 332 33.50 -1.72 3.31
N ASP A 333 32.83 -1.95 4.45
CA ASP A 333 32.52 -3.29 4.97
C ASP A 333 31.58 -4.06 4.03
N ARG A 334 30.66 -3.36 3.37
CA ARG A 334 29.76 -3.96 2.38
C ARG A 334 30.53 -4.38 1.14
N ALA A 335 31.36 -3.50 0.59
CA ALA A 335 32.17 -3.77 -0.58
C ALA A 335 33.11 -4.97 -0.37
N ALA A 336 33.72 -5.08 0.81
CA ALA A 336 34.57 -6.22 1.18
C ALA A 336 33.80 -7.56 1.19
N ARG A 337 32.54 -7.56 1.66
CA ARG A 337 31.70 -8.77 1.69
C ARG A 337 31.20 -9.18 0.30
N THR A 338 30.84 -8.21 -0.54
CA THR A 338 30.24 -8.47 -1.86
C THR A 338 31.26 -8.47 -3.01
N ARG A 339 32.54 -8.16 -2.72
CA ARG A 339 33.61 -7.94 -3.71
C ARG A 339 33.30 -6.87 -4.75
N SER A 340 32.37 -5.97 -4.47
CA SER A 340 31.94 -4.90 -5.38
C SER A 340 32.66 -3.58 -5.04
N TRP A 341 33.94 -3.51 -5.37
CA TRP A 341 34.78 -2.32 -5.09
C TRP A 341 34.49 -1.15 -6.03
N GLU A 342 34.17 -1.44 -7.29
CA GLU A 342 33.85 -0.42 -8.30
C GLU A 342 32.56 0.35 -7.93
N GLY A 343 31.53 -0.35 -7.45
CA GLY A 343 30.31 0.26 -6.95
C GLY A 343 30.53 1.15 -5.72
N ALA A 344 31.48 0.79 -4.84
CA ALA A 344 31.84 1.60 -3.69
C ALA A 344 32.55 2.90 -4.09
N CYS A 345 33.48 2.84 -5.04
CA CYS A 345 34.15 4.02 -5.60
C CYS A 345 33.14 4.96 -6.29
N SER A 346 32.24 4.41 -7.12
CA SER A 346 31.21 5.20 -7.80
C SER A 346 30.27 5.90 -6.81
N TRP A 347 29.89 5.21 -5.73
CA TRP A 347 29.12 5.83 -4.66
C TRP A 347 29.89 6.98 -4.00
N ALA A 348 31.18 6.80 -3.70
CA ALA A 348 32.00 7.84 -3.07
C ALA A 348 32.10 9.08 -3.95
N GLU A 349 32.39 8.92 -5.25
CA GLU A 349 32.51 10.04 -6.21
C GLU A 349 31.21 10.83 -6.38
N GLN A 350 30.05 10.16 -6.27
CA GLN A 350 28.73 10.80 -6.40
C GLN A 350 28.27 11.51 -5.12
N ASN A 351 28.76 11.08 -3.94
CA ASN A 351 28.19 11.48 -2.65
C ASN A 351 29.18 12.24 -1.74
N LEU A 352 30.48 12.21 -2.05
CA LEU A 352 31.54 12.83 -1.26
C LEU A 352 32.34 13.80 -2.12
N THR A 353 32.91 14.82 -1.49
CA THR A 353 33.83 15.77 -2.12
C THR A 353 35.01 16.06 -1.19
N GLY A 354 36.10 16.61 -1.73
CA GLY A 354 37.26 17.06 -0.96
C GLY A 354 37.95 15.95 -0.13
N GLU A 355 38.25 16.25 1.13
CA GLU A 355 38.97 15.34 2.03
C GLU A 355 38.19 14.05 2.33
N ALA A 356 36.86 14.11 2.41
CA ALA A 356 36.02 12.94 2.68
C ALA A 356 36.06 11.93 1.53
N LEU A 357 36.06 12.40 0.28
CA LEU A 357 36.21 11.55 -0.91
C LEU A 357 37.59 10.91 -0.92
N THR A 358 38.63 11.70 -0.67
CA THR A 358 40.02 11.23 -0.65
C THR A 358 40.23 10.15 0.42
N TYR A 359 39.65 10.36 1.61
CA TYR A 359 39.67 9.39 2.70
C TYR A 359 38.93 8.09 2.32
N ALA A 360 37.74 8.19 1.74
CA ALA A 360 36.95 7.01 1.34
C ALA A 360 37.67 6.16 0.29
N LEU A 361 38.17 6.78 -0.79
CA LEU A 361 38.89 6.07 -1.85
C LEU A 361 40.19 5.43 -1.34
N GLY A 362 40.91 6.12 -0.45
CA GLY A 362 42.10 5.57 0.21
C GLY A 362 41.79 4.33 1.05
N LEU A 363 40.74 4.39 1.87
CA LEU A 363 40.28 3.28 2.70
C LEU A 363 39.85 2.07 1.84
N PHE A 364 39.10 2.31 0.77
CA PHE A 364 38.63 1.24 -0.12
C PHE A 364 39.80 0.54 -0.83
N LYS A 365 40.74 1.32 -1.36
CA LYS A 365 41.94 0.80 -2.03
C LYS A 365 42.80 -0.04 -1.07
N GLN A 366 43.00 0.43 0.16
CA GLN A 366 43.77 -0.30 1.18
C GLN A 366 43.11 -1.65 1.51
N ARG A 367 41.78 -1.66 1.69
CA ARG A 367 41.05 -2.86 2.07
C ARG A 367 40.89 -3.86 0.92
N GLN A 368 40.76 -3.38 -0.30
CA GLN A 368 40.80 -4.21 -1.51
C GLN A 368 42.17 -4.88 -1.67
N ALA A 369 43.26 -4.14 -1.46
CA ALA A 369 44.61 -4.70 -1.53
C ALA A 369 44.86 -5.76 -0.45
N ALA A 370 44.42 -5.52 0.80
CA ALA A 370 44.51 -6.49 1.87
C ALA A 370 43.71 -7.78 1.57
N GLN A 371 42.54 -7.64 0.93
CA GLN A 371 41.72 -8.78 0.53
C GLN A 371 42.33 -9.58 -0.62
N ALA A 372 43.07 -8.93 -1.53
CA ALA A 372 43.79 -9.59 -2.62
C ALA A 372 45.07 -10.30 -2.15
N GLN A 373 45.65 -9.91 -1.01
CA GLN A 373 46.81 -10.58 -0.41
C GLN A 373 46.43 -11.76 0.49
N ALA A 374 45.17 -11.83 0.93
CA ALA A 374 44.64 -12.89 1.78
C ALA A 374 43.90 -14.01 1.00
N ALA A 375 43.76 -13.84 -0.32
CA ALA A 375 43.23 -14.83 -1.26
C ALA A 375 44.38 -15.46 -2.05
#